data_AF-A0A7Y3EG96-F1
#
_entry.id   AF-A0A7Y3EG96-F1
#
_cell.length_a   1.000
_cell.length_b   1.000
_cell.length_c   1.000
_cell.angle_alpha   90.00
_cell.angle_beta   90.00
_cell.angle_gamma   90.00
#
_symmetry.space_group_name_H-M   'P 1'
#
loop_
_entity.id
_entity.type
_entity.pdbx_description
1 polymer ?
#
loop_
_entity_poly.entity_id
_entity_poly.type
_entity_poly.pdbx_seq_one_letter_code
_entity_poly.pdbx_strand_id
1 'polypeptide(L)'
;QEDYGIALSDLLNVRTFLDHNRIWETPQSPRNLESKSTGAYAFEGHWLSNDLVEDSLLEHFKKWKPFVERFGLLIIELHTLAPEVTAANLRKTPATAYDATHGYSDQYILEIDLFSKLADEAGLTPDENYSRKFPDNELATVSINLLKGTN
;
A
#
# COMPACT_ATOMS: atom_id res chain seq x y z
N GLN A 1 5.07 -1.81 22.10
CA GLN A 1 6.25 -2.39 22.77
C GLN A 1 7.12 -1.24 23.22
N GLU A 2 7.48 -1.20 24.50
CA GLU A 2 8.40 -0.21 25.06
C GLU A 2 9.82 -0.64 24.71
N ASP A 3 10.45 0.04 23.76
CA ASP A 3 11.89 -0.03 23.59
C ASP A 3 12.46 1.28 24.15
N TYR A 4 13.46 1.17 25.03
CA TYR A 4 14.15 2.32 25.64
C TYR A 4 13.25 3.27 26.45
N GLY A 5 12.08 2.82 26.92
CA GLY A 5 11.14 3.62 27.71
C GLY A 5 10.31 4.62 26.90
N ILE A 6 10.20 4.44 25.59
CA ILE A 6 9.38 5.28 24.70
C ILE A 6 8.28 4.41 24.06
N ALA A 7 7.04 4.87 24.14
CA ALA A 7 5.93 4.22 23.44
C ALA A 7 5.97 4.61 21.95
N LEU A 8 5.88 3.64 21.05
CA LEU A 8 5.83 3.89 19.60
C LEU A 8 4.67 4.80 19.19
N SER A 9 3.55 4.74 19.91
CA SER A 9 2.38 5.61 19.74
C SER A 9 2.66 7.08 20.05
N ASP A 10 3.79 7.38 20.72
CA ASP A 10 4.22 8.74 21.02
C ASP A 10 5.18 9.33 19.97
N LEU A 11 5.42 8.60 18.88
CA LEU A 11 6.30 9.00 17.79
C LEU A 11 5.52 9.25 16.49
N LEU A 12 6.02 10.18 15.67
CA LEU A 12 5.68 10.22 14.26
C LEU A 12 6.45 9.09 13.56
N ASN A 13 5.72 8.11 13.03
CA ASN A 13 6.32 6.99 12.32
C ASN A 13 6.53 7.37 10.85
N VAL A 14 7.66 6.96 10.26
CA VAL A 14 8.00 7.27 8.87
C VAL A 14 8.52 6.00 8.19
N ARG A 15 8.02 5.70 6.99
CA ARG A 15 8.60 4.67 6.12
C ARG A 15 8.46 5.01 4.66
N THR A 16 9.42 4.56 3.86
CA THR A 16 9.53 4.88 2.44
C THR A 16 9.77 3.61 1.65
N PHE A 17 8.88 3.30 0.70
CA PHE A 17 9.00 2.19 -0.25
C PHE A 17 9.18 0.84 0.44
N LEU A 18 8.29 0.49 1.37
CA LEU A 18 8.46 -0.69 2.22
C LEU A 18 7.23 -1.60 2.29
N ASP A 19 6.01 -1.07 2.24
CA ASP A 19 4.80 -1.88 2.47
C ASP A 19 4.55 -2.85 1.32
N HIS A 20 4.94 -2.49 0.09
CA HIS A 20 4.91 -3.40 -1.05
C HIS A 20 5.94 -4.54 -0.92
N ASN A 21 7.00 -4.36 -0.16
CA ASN A 21 8.06 -5.34 0.07
C ASN A 21 7.96 -5.99 1.47
N ARG A 22 6.78 -5.93 2.09
CA ARG A 22 6.52 -6.66 3.34
C ARG A 22 6.58 -8.17 3.07
N ILE A 23 7.00 -8.93 4.07
CA ILE A 23 6.86 -10.39 4.03
C ILE A 23 5.38 -10.74 3.86
N TRP A 24 5.08 -11.64 2.92
CA TRP A 24 3.72 -12.11 2.72
C TRP A 24 3.15 -12.73 3.98
N GLU A 25 1.93 -12.31 4.31
CA GLU A 25 1.14 -12.90 5.38
C GLU A 25 -0.26 -13.17 4.84
N THR A 26 -0.67 -14.44 4.88
CA THR A 26 -2.01 -14.86 4.50
C THR A 26 -3.05 -14.21 5.43
N PRO A 27 -4.08 -13.53 4.89
CA PRO A 27 -5.12 -12.92 5.69
C PRO A 27 -5.81 -13.92 6.62
N GLN A 28 -6.01 -13.53 7.88
CA GLN A 28 -6.73 -14.35 8.86
C GLN A 28 -8.25 -14.19 8.73
N SER A 29 -8.71 -13.07 8.18
CA SER A 29 -10.14 -12.72 8.02
C SER A 29 -10.42 -12.26 6.59
N PRO A 30 -10.33 -13.17 5.59
CA PRO A 30 -10.62 -12.84 4.21
C PRO A 30 -12.08 -12.38 4.05
N ARG A 31 -12.29 -11.26 3.39
CA ARG A 31 -13.62 -10.64 3.23
C ARG A 31 -14.39 -11.21 2.03
N ASN A 32 -13.70 -11.86 1.09
CA ASN A 32 -14.26 -12.38 -0.16
C ASN A 32 -15.03 -11.29 -0.94
N LEU A 33 -14.48 -10.08 -0.98
CA LEU A 33 -15.02 -8.98 -1.77
C LEU A 33 -14.44 -9.03 -3.18
N GLU A 34 -15.25 -8.64 -4.16
CA GLU A 34 -14.75 -8.47 -5.52
C GLU A 34 -13.67 -7.37 -5.55
N SER A 35 -12.46 -7.77 -5.92
CA SER A 35 -11.32 -6.86 -6.03
C SER A 35 -11.47 -5.96 -7.26
N LYS A 36 -11.08 -4.69 -7.08
CA LYS A 36 -10.95 -3.73 -8.20
C LYS A 36 -9.51 -3.60 -8.69
N SER A 37 -8.55 -4.25 -8.03
CA SER A 37 -7.16 -4.29 -8.48
C SER A 37 -7.08 -5.01 -9.82
N THR A 38 -6.25 -4.47 -10.69
CA THR A 38 -5.84 -5.07 -11.97
C THR A 38 -4.42 -5.62 -11.92
N GLY A 39 -3.74 -5.48 -10.78
CA GLY A 39 -2.41 -6.07 -10.55
C GLY A 39 -2.42 -7.60 -10.61
N ALA A 40 -1.22 -8.16 -10.74
CA ALA A 40 -0.96 -9.59 -10.77
C ALA A 40 0.09 -9.95 -9.72
N TYR A 41 -0.24 -10.90 -8.85
CA TYR A 41 0.55 -11.20 -7.67
C TYR A 41 0.86 -12.69 -7.55
N ALA A 42 2.01 -12.99 -6.97
CA ALA A 42 2.43 -14.33 -6.62
C ALA A 42 3.18 -14.34 -5.29
N PHE A 43 3.27 -15.52 -4.69
CA PHE A 43 4.16 -15.81 -3.58
C PHE A 43 4.73 -17.21 -3.77
N GLU A 44 6.06 -17.35 -3.77
CA GLU A 44 6.75 -18.62 -4.01
C GLU A 44 6.30 -19.33 -5.30
N GLY A 45 6.01 -18.54 -6.35
CA GLY A 45 5.55 -19.05 -7.65
C GLY A 45 4.08 -19.48 -7.70
N HIS A 46 3.33 -19.33 -6.61
CA HIS A 46 1.89 -19.56 -6.56
C HIS A 46 1.13 -18.25 -6.79
N TRP A 47 0.15 -18.27 -7.70
CA TRP A 47 -0.73 -17.14 -7.93
C TRP A 47 -1.52 -16.78 -6.66
N LEU A 48 -1.62 -15.48 -6.38
CA LEU A 48 -2.47 -14.91 -5.34
C LEU A 48 -3.63 -14.14 -5.98
N SER A 49 -4.84 -14.35 -5.47
CA SER A 49 -5.99 -13.55 -5.89
C SER A 49 -5.90 -12.12 -5.34
N ASN A 50 -6.40 -11.16 -6.11
CA ASN A 50 -6.24 -9.75 -5.78
C ASN A 50 -6.95 -9.36 -4.48
N ASP A 51 -8.10 -9.98 -4.19
CA ASP A 51 -8.83 -9.80 -2.93
C ASP A 51 -8.03 -10.26 -1.71
N LEU A 52 -7.25 -11.35 -1.83
CA LEU A 52 -6.36 -11.80 -0.76
C LEU A 52 -5.21 -10.81 -0.52
N VAL A 53 -4.67 -10.21 -1.58
CA VAL A 53 -3.59 -9.21 -1.46
C VAL A 53 -4.10 -7.93 -0.81
N GLU A 54 -5.31 -7.49 -1.17
CA GLU A 54 -6.01 -6.38 -0.52
C GLU A 54 -6.26 -6.66 0.98
N ASP A 55 -6.78 -7.83 1.31
CA ASP A 55 -7.05 -8.23 2.69
C ASP A 55 -5.75 -8.32 3.51
N SER A 56 -4.66 -8.78 2.90
CA SER A 56 -3.34 -8.83 3.53
C SER A 56 -2.83 -7.42 3.86
N LEU A 57 -3.00 -6.46 2.94
CA LEU A 57 -2.63 -5.07 3.20
C LEU A 57 -3.54 -4.43 4.26
N LEU A 58 -4.83 -4.70 4.25
CA LEU A 58 -5.77 -4.21 5.27
C LEU A 58 -5.37 -4.71 6.67
N GLU A 59 -5.08 -6.00 6.81
CA GLU A 59 -4.60 -6.56 8.08
C GLU A 59 -3.25 -5.99 8.49
N HIS A 60 -2.34 -5.76 7.53
CA HIS A 60 -1.08 -5.08 7.78
C HIS A 60 -1.30 -3.67 8.38
N PHE A 61 -2.18 -2.86 7.80
CA PHE A 61 -2.49 -1.53 8.35
C PHE A 61 -3.16 -1.61 9.73
N LYS A 62 -4.08 -2.57 9.94
CA LYS A 62 -4.70 -2.79 11.25
C LYS A 62 -3.67 -3.12 12.33
N LYS A 63 -2.62 -3.89 12.00
CA LYS A 63 -1.50 -4.17 12.92
C LYS A 63 -0.72 -2.91 13.29
N TRP A 64 -0.55 -1.99 12.34
CA TRP A 64 0.16 -0.73 12.58
C TRP A 64 -0.67 0.35 13.28
N LYS A 65 -2.00 0.35 13.10
CA LYS A 65 -2.91 1.38 13.62
C LYS A 65 -2.64 1.77 15.08
N PRO A 66 -2.51 0.84 16.06
CA PRO A 66 -2.33 1.20 17.46
C PRO A 66 -1.04 1.99 17.75
N PHE A 67 -0.05 1.92 16.85
CA PHE A 67 1.23 2.59 17.00
C PHE A 67 1.31 3.92 16.26
N VAL A 68 0.40 4.18 15.31
CA VAL A 68 0.51 5.34 14.41
C VAL A 68 -0.73 6.23 14.42
N GLU A 69 -1.80 5.83 15.10
CA GLU A 69 -3.07 6.57 15.06
C GLU A 69 -2.98 7.99 15.66
N ARG A 70 -2.09 8.22 16.63
CA ARG A 70 -1.98 9.50 17.36
C ARG A 70 -1.24 10.59 16.58
N PHE A 71 0.02 10.35 16.22
CA PHE A 71 0.87 11.33 15.52
C PHE A 71 0.95 11.10 14.02
N GLY A 72 0.52 9.92 13.57
CA GLY A 72 0.45 9.53 12.18
C GLY A 72 1.59 8.64 11.71
N LEU A 73 1.42 8.17 10.48
CA LEU A 73 2.40 7.47 9.67
C LEU A 73 2.65 8.26 8.39
N LEU A 74 3.81 8.90 8.28
CA LEU A 74 4.28 9.49 7.02
C LEU A 74 4.82 8.37 6.13
N ILE A 75 4.11 8.08 5.05
CA ILE A 75 4.43 6.99 4.14
C ILE A 75 4.67 7.51 2.73
N ILE A 76 5.76 7.05 2.12
CA ILE A 76 6.02 7.20 0.69
C ILE A 76 5.94 5.80 0.09
N GLU A 77 5.13 5.60 -0.95
CA GLU A 77 4.90 4.25 -1.47
C GLU A 77 4.87 4.19 -3.00
N LEU A 78 5.26 3.03 -3.54
CA LEU A 78 5.23 2.65 -4.94
C LEU A 78 3.92 1.95 -5.29
N HIS A 79 3.37 2.26 -6.47
CA HIS A 79 2.07 1.80 -6.94
C HIS A 79 2.12 1.34 -8.39
N THR A 80 1.17 0.48 -8.75
CA THR A 80 0.94 0.00 -10.11
C THR A 80 -0.12 0.86 -10.84
N LEU A 81 -0.26 0.62 -12.14
CA LEU A 81 -1.27 1.22 -13.02
C LEU A 81 -2.01 0.10 -13.76
N ALA A 82 -3.27 0.35 -14.12
CA ALA A 82 -4.03 -0.60 -14.92
C ALA A 82 -3.31 -0.96 -16.24
N PRO A 83 -3.31 -2.24 -16.67
CA PRO A 83 -2.62 -2.68 -17.88
C PRO A 83 -2.99 -1.87 -19.13
N GLU A 84 -4.25 -1.46 -19.27
CA GLU A 84 -4.73 -0.65 -20.40
C GLU A 84 -4.11 0.75 -20.39
N VAL A 85 -3.98 1.37 -19.20
CA VAL A 85 -3.35 2.68 -19.02
C VAL A 85 -1.85 2.58 -19.30
N THR A 86 -1.21 1.54 -18.78
CA THR A 86 0.22 1.25 -19.02
C THR A 86 0.51 1.03 -20.50
N ALA A 87 -0.31 0.23 -21.18
CA ALA A 87 -0.17 -0.05 -22.61
C ALA A 87 -0.38 1.19 -23.49
N ALA A 88 -1.29 2.09 -23.11
CA ALA A 88 -1.50 3.36 -23.81
C ALA A 88 -0.35 4.36 -23.60
N ASN A 89 0.48 4.18 -22.56
CA ASN A 89 1.50 5.14 -22.12
C ASN A 89 2.91 4.55 -22.07
N LEU A 90 3.22 3.58 -22.93
CA LEU A 90 4.55 2.98 -23.02
C LEU A 90 5.65 4.04 -23.14
N ARG A 91 6.74 3.83 -22.39
CA ARG A 91 7.89 4.75 -22.26
C ARG A 91 7.60 6.09 -21.58
N LYS A 92 6.36 6.34 -21.16
CA LYS A 92 5.98 7.51 -20.33
C LYS A 92 5.79 7.15 -18.86
N THR A 93 5.64 5.86 -18.55
CA THR A 93 5.53 5.33 -17.20
C THR A 93 6.53 4.17 -17.01
N PRO A 94 7.12 4.00 -15.81
CA PRO A 94 7.93 2.83 -15.49
C PRO A 94 7.09 1.58 -15.16
N ALA A 95 5.75 1.68 -15.11
CA ALA A 95 4.86 0.62 -14.62
C ALA A 95 5.16 -0.75 -15.24
N THR A 96 5.34 -0.86 -16.57
CA THR A 96 5.67 -2.15 -17.21
C THR A 96 6.89 -2.84 -16.59
N ALA A 97 7.96 -2.08 -16.33
CA ALA A 97 9.18 -2.64 -15.75
C ALA A 97 8.98 -2.94 -14.26
N TYR A 98 8.32 -2.03 -13.53
CA TYR A 98 8.09 -2.20 -12.10
C TYR A 98 7.15 -3.35 -11.78
N ASP A 99 6.01 -3.45 -12.47
CA ASP A 99 5.05 -4.55 -12.31
C ASP A 99 5.71 -5.90 -12.55
N ALA A 100 6.53 -6.00 -13.61
CA ALA A 100 7.27 -7.22 -13.89
C ALA A 100 8.29 -7.54 -12.80
N THR A 101 9.21 -6.62 -12.47
CA THR A 101 10.29 -6.95 -11.53
C THR A 101 9.80 -7.18 -10.11
N HIS A 102 8.78 -6.44 -9.65
CA HIS A 102 8.19 -6.60 -8.31
C HIS A 102 7.32 -7.85 -8.26
N GLY A 103 6.49 -8.09 -9.27
CA GLY A 103 5.68 -9.31 -9.37
C GLY A 103 6.52 -10.59 -9.43
N TYR A 104 7.70 -10.55 -10.06
CA TYR A 104 8.63 -11.70 -10.09
C TYR A 104 9.41 -11.92 -8.80
N SER A 105 9.38 -10.97 -7.85
CA SER A 105 10.18 -11.02 -6.62
C SER A 105 9.32 -10.98 -5.35
N ASP A 106 8.09 -11.49 -5.44
CA ASP A 106 7.15 -11.58 -4.32
C ASP A 106 6.89 -10.22 -3.63
N GLN A 107 6.69 -9.17 -4.43
CA GLN A 107 6.36 -7.83 -3.97
C GLN A 107 4.97 -7.40 -4.45
N TYR A 108 4.27 -6.63 -3.61
CA TYR A 108 2.83 -6.39 -3.66
C TYR A 108 2.51 -4.90 -3.86
N ILE A 109 2.72 -4.40 -5.07
CA ILE A 109 2.37 -3.02 -5.44
C ILE A 109 0.90 -2.91 -5.85
N LEU A 110 0.11 -2.13 -5.12
CA LEU A 110 -1.33 -1.90 -5.38
C LEU A 110 -1.55 -0.49 -5.97
N GLU A 111 -2.66 -0.31 -6.68
CA GLU A 111 -3.09 0.99 -7.19
C GLU A 111 -3.30 2.00 -6.03
N ILE A 112 -3.00 3.28 -6.27
CA ILE A 112 -3.06 4.35 -5.24
C ILE A 112 -4.43 4.39 -4.56
N ASP A 113 -5.51 4.40 -5.34
CA ASP A 113 -6.87 4.53 -4.81
C ASP A 113 -7.23 3.36 -3.89
N LEU A 114 -6.75 2.16 -4.22
CA LEU A 114 -6.98 0.96 -3.44
C LEU A 114 -6.14 0.95 -2.16
N PHE A 115 -4.87 1.35 -2.26
CA PHE A 115 -3.99 1.54 -1.11
C PHE A 115 -4.59 2.51 -0.09
N SER A 116 -5.04 3.68 -0.55
CA SER A 116 -5.69 4.69 0.30
C SER A 116 -7.00 4.18 0.90
N LYS A 117 -7.84 3.51 0.11
CA LYS A 117 -9.10 2.89 0.60
C LYS A 117 -8.85 1.86 1.70
N LEU A 118 -7.84 1.02 1.56
CA LEU A 118 -7.52 -0.01 2.56
C LEU A 118 -6.92 0.61 3.83
N ALA A 119 -6.15 1.69 3.72
CA ALA A 119 -5.71 2.47 4.88
C ALA A 119 -6.90 3.09 5.63
N ASP A 120 -7.83 3.72 4.91
CA ASP A 120 -9.07 4.28 5.48
C ASP A 120 -9.91 3.20 6.18
N GLU A 121 -10.10 2.03 5.55
CA GLU A 121 -10.81 0.89 6.13
C GLU A 121 -10.12 0.31 7.38
N ALA A 122 -8.80 0.51 7.51
CA ALA A 122 -8.05 0.20 8.73
C ALA A 122 -8.20 1.27 9.83
N GLY A 123 -8.90 2.38 9.56
CA GLY A 123 -9.02 3.53 10.45
C GLY A 123 -7.79 4.45 10.42
N LEU A 124 -7.05 4.46 9.30
CA LEU A 124 -5.88 5.29 9.06
C LEU A 124 -6.13 6.18 7.83
N THR A 125 -6.63 7.39 8.04
CA THR A 125 -7.03 8.29 6.96
C THR A 125 -5.90 9.20 6.49
N PRO A 126 -5.68 9.33 5.16
CA PRO A 126 -4.75 10.31 4.61
C PRO A 126 -5.16 11.75 4.96
N ASP A 127 -4.23 12.52 5.52
CA ASP A 127 -4.38 13.96 5.70
C ASP A 127 -4.23 14.66 4.33
N GLU A 128 -5.32 15.24 3.81
CA GLU A 128 -5.38 15.87 2.49
C GLU A 128 -4.29 16.95 2.29
N ASN A 129 -3.90 17.66 3.36
CA ASN A 129 -2.87 18.68 3.28
C ASN A 129 -1.51 18.07 2.90
N TYR A 130 -1.28 16.81 3.27
CA TYR A 130 -0.03 16.07 3.12
C TYR A 130 -0.17 14.83 2.21
N SER A 131 -1.22 14.75 1.39
CA SER A 131 -1.37 13.74 0.36
C SER A 131 -0.90 14.28 -0.99
N ARG A 132 0.09 13.63 -1.61
CA ARG A 132 0.62 13.96 -2.94
C ARG A 132 0.84 12.69 -3.73
N LYS A 133 0.79 12.79 -5.05
CA LYS A 133 1.10 11.70 -5.97
C LYS A 133 2.06 12.16 -7.05
N PHE A 134 2.84 11.23 -7.59
CA PHE A 134 3.82 11.51 -8.65
C PHE A 134 3.83 10.42 -9.73
N PRO A 135 3.82 10.82 -11.03
CA PRO A 135 3.47 12.17 -11.52
C PRO A 135 2.09 12.62 -11.04
N ASP A 136 1.85 13.94 -10.96
CA ASP A 136 0.57 14.49 -10.50
C ASP A 136 -0.51 14.41 -11.60
N ASN A 137 -0.84 13.20 -12.03
CA ASN A 137 -1.85 12.88 -13.02
C ASN A 137 -2.32 11.40 -12.87
N GLU A 138 -2.90 10.83 -13.92
CA GLU A 138 -3.36 9.44 -13.99
C GLU A 138 -2.25 8.39 -14.10
N LEU A 139 -1.01 8.80 -14.39
CA LEU A 139 0.16 7.92 -14.48
C LEU A 139 0.94 7.85 -13.16
N ALA A 140 0.32 8.29 -12.06
CA ALA A 140 0.94 8.32 -10.75
C ALA A 140 1.32 6.89 -10.29
N THR A 141 2.62 6.68 -10.06
CA THR A 141 3.15 5.41 -9.52
C THR A 141 3.79 5.60 -8.14
N VAL A 142 3.81 6.82 -7.62
CA VAL A 142 4.34 7.11 -6.27
C VAL A 142 3.31 7.95 -5.53
N SER A 143 3.09 7.66 -4.25
CA SER A 143 2.32 8.51 -3.34
C SER A 143 3.14 8.92 -2.13
N ILE A 144 2.79 10.06 -1.55
CA ILE A 144 3.27 10.56 -0.26
C ILE A 144 2.02 10.85 0.55
N ASN A 145 1.86 10.22 1.70
CA ASN A 145 0.68 10.38 2.56
C ASN A 145 1.10 10.53 4.02
N LEU A 146 0.39 11.35 4.77
CA LEU A 146 0.38 11.28 6.23
C LEU A 146 -0.93 10.60 6.66
N LEU A 147 -0.86 9.33 7.04
CA LEU A 147 -2.00 8.57 7.52
C LEU A 147 -2.20 8.82 9.02
N LYS A 148 -3.42 9.12 9.48
CA LYS A 148 -3.74 9.39 10.89
C LYS A 148 -4.95 8.59 11.35
N GLY A 149 -5.03 8.32 12.65
CA GLY A 149 -6.21 7.71 13.24
C GLY A 149 -7.45 8.58 13.04
N THR A 150 -8.55 7.97 12.63
CA THR A 150 -9.88 8.58 12.75
C THR A 150 -10.33 8.54 14.21
N ASN A 151 -10.60 9.72 14.79
CA ASN A 151 -11.26 9.84 16.11
C ASN A 151 -12.69 9.31 16.06
#